data_AF-A0AAU9HJK8-F1
#
_entry.id   AF-A0AAU9HJK8-F1
#
_cell.length_a   1.000
_cell.length_b   1.000
_cell.length_c   1.000
_cell.angle_alpha   90.00
_cell.angle_beta   90.00
_cell.angle_gamma   90.00
#
_symmetry.space_group_name_H-M   'P 1'
#
loop_
_entity.id
_entity.type
_entity.pdbx_description
1 polymer ?
#
loop_
_entity_poly.entity_id
_entity_poly.type
_entity_poly.pdbx_seq_one_letter_code
_entity_poly.pdbx_strand_id
1 'polypeptide(L)'
;MSASSLFLALTLVWGGYEMLLSRRRRANDGGAHDQGTLQQLWWVLSVAVAIAVALAYSGLARWPQGWYAPLQWAGCALIVSGLALRVWAIQVLARWFTVDVTIQPDHQLVRSGPYRWLRHPSYTGALMAFYGLALGMGNGLSVAAIVVPVTLAFLHRIRIEEAALQRAFPVAYPAYAAQSRRLLPLVW
;
A
#
# COMPACT_ATOMS: atom_id res chain seq x y z
N MET A 1 11.27 -15.11 -20.82
CA MET A 1 11.18 -13.70 -20.39
C MET A 1 12.35 -13.40 -19.46
N SER A 2 13.03 -12.26 -19.61
CA SER A 2 14.09 -11.86 -18.68
C SER A 2 13.50 -11.29 -17.40
N ALA A 3 14.22 -11.38 -16.27
CA ALA A 3 13.78 -10.83 -14.98
C ALA A 3 13.38 -9.35 -15.09
N SER A 4 14.13 -8.57 -15.86
CA SER A 4 13.87 -7.14 -16.06
C SER A 4 12.60 -6.88 -16.88
N SER A 5 12.34 -7.68 -17.93
CA SER A 5 11.11 -7.55 -18.72
C SER A 5 9.86 -7.88 -17.92
N LEU A 6 9.92 -8.93 -17.09
CA LEU A 6 8.81 -9.31 -16.21
C LEU A 6 8.59 -8.27 -15.11
N PHE A 7 9.66 -7.79 -14.49
CA PHE A 7 9.60 -6.76 -13.46
C PHE A 7 8.92 -5.50 -13.98
N LEU A 8 9.37 -4.98 -15.14
CA LEU A 8 8.76 -3.81 -15.76
C LEU A 8 7.28 -4.02 -16.09
N ALA A 9 6.92 -5.18 -16.66
CA ALA A 9 5.53 -5.51 -16.96
C ALA A 9 4.66 -5.51 -15.69
N LEU A 10 5.11 -6.16 -14.62
CA LEU A 10 4.40 -6.22 -13.34
C LEU A 10 4.27 -4.84 -12.70
N THR A 11 5.32 -4.01 -12.72
CA THR A 11 5.28 -2.64 -12.22
C THR A 11 4.26 -1.79 -12.97
N LEU A 12 4.21 -1.88 -14.30
CA LEU A 12 3.26 -1.14 -15.12
C LEU A 12 1.82 -1.61 -14.86
N VAL A 13 1.58 -2.92 -14.80
CA VAL A 13 0.27 -3.49 -14.48
C VAL A 13 -0.20 -3.04 -13.11
N TRP A 14 0.67 -3.12 -12.09
CA TRP A 14 0.35 -2.69 -10.74
C TRP A 14 0.09 -1.17 -10.67
N GLY A 15 0.93 -0.34 -11.30
CA GLY A 15 0.73 1.11 -11.34
C GLY A 15 -0.59 1.49 -12.02
N GLY A 16 -0.93 0.83 -13.14
CA GLY A 16 -2.20 1.00 -13.82
C GLY A 16 -3.40 0.56 -12.96
N TYR A 17 -3.26 -0.54 -12.21
CA TYR A 17 -4.27 -0.99 -11.26
C TYR A 17 -4.53 0.05 -10.15
N GLU A 18 -3.50 0.62 -9.54
CA GLU A 18 -3.65 1.65 -8.51
C GLU A 18 -4.30 2.93 -9.06
N MET A 19 -3.92 3.36 -10.27
CA MET A 19 -4.56 4.50 -10.95
C MET A 19 -6.03 4.24 -11.29
N LEU A 20 -6.37 3.00 -11.64
CA LEU A 20 -7.76 2.63 -11.92
C LEU A 20 -8.60 2.59 -10.63
N LEU A 21 -8.03 2.04 -9.56
CA LEU A 21 -8.69 1.94 -8.26
C LEU A 21 -8.99 3.33 -7.68
N SER A 22 -8.05 4.27 -7.77
CA SER A 22 -8.23 5.64 -7.28
C SER A 22 -9.27 6.44 -8.06
N ARG A 23 -9.52 6.09 -9.32
CA ARG A 23 -10.59 6.68 -10.13
C ARG A 23 -11.95 6.06 -9.86
N ARG A 24 -12.03 4.74 -9.65
CA ARG A 24 -13.30 4.00 -9.60
C ARG A 24 -13.95 3.92 -8.22
N ARG A 25 -13.20 4.04 -7.13
CA ARG A 25 -13.71 3.78 -5.77
C ARG A 25 -13.50 4.94 -4.79
N ARG A 26 -13.68 6.17 -5.27
CA ARG A 26 -13.90 7.32 -4.38
C ARG A 26 -15.31 7.25 -3.79
N ALA A 27 -15.47 7.69 -2.54
CA ALA A 27 -16.79 7.77 -1.93
C ALA A 27 -17.66 8.73 -2.76
N ASN A 28 -18.85 8.28 -3.17
CA ASN A 28 -19.79 9.08 -3.97
C ASN A 28 -20.55 10.11 -3.13
N ASP A 29 -20.41 10.05 -1.81
CA ASP A 29 -21.20 10.84 -0.89
C ASP A 29 -20.37 12.07 -0.50
N GLY A 30 -20.90 13.27 -0.77
CA GLY A 30 -20.28 14.58 -0.53
C GLY A 30 -19.92 14.90 0.94
N GLY A 31 -19.81 13.90 1.81
CA GLY A 31 -19.34 13.99 3.20
C GLY A 31 -17.85 13.72 3.38
N ALA A 32 -17.05 13.83 2.32
CA ALA A 32 -15.61 13.58 2.35
C ALA A 32 -14.87 14.62 3.21
N HIS A 33 -14.83 14.40 4.53
CA HIS A 33 -13.97 15.13 5.46
C HIS A 33 -12.47 14.87 5.24
N ASP A 34 -12.10 13.92 4.36
CA ASP A 34 -10.73 13.38 4.27
C ASP A 34 -10.07 13.52 2.89
N GLN A 35 -10.47 14.51 2.08
CA GLN A 35 -9.85 14.77 0.76
C GLN A 35 -8.35 15.12 0.88
N GLY A 36 -7.94 15.75 1.99
CA GLY A 36 -6.56 16.20 2.22
C GLY A 36 -5.55 15.06 2.40
N THR A 37 -5.88 14.02 3.16
CA THR A 37 -4.94 12.95 3.48
C THR A 37 -4.69 12.02 2.29
N LEU A 38 -5.71 11.82 1.44
CA LEU A 38 -5.56 11.08 0.20
C LEU A 38 -4.69 11.82 -0.80
N GLN A 39 -4.89 13.14 -0.95
CA GLN A 39 -4.05 13.95 -1.83
C GLN A 39 -2.60 13.99 -1.33
N GLN A 40 -2.39 14.15 -0.01
CA GLN A 40 -1.07 14.05 0.61
C GLN A 40 -0.40 12.70 0.34
N LEU A 41 -1.13 11.58 0.49
CA LEU A 41 -0.59 10.26 0.17
C LEU A 41 -0.13 10.20 -1.29
N TRP A 42 -0.98 10.56 -2.25
CA TRP A 42 -0.62 10.53 -3.67
C TRP A 42 0.57 11.41 -4.00
N TRP A 43 0.67 12.58 -3.37
CA TRP A 43 1.81 13.46 -3.53
C TRP A 43 3.10 12.80 -3.01
N VAL A 44 3.08 12.25 -1.80
CA VAL A 44 4.24 11.55 -1.22
C VAL A 44 4.65 10.35 -2.08
N LEU A 45 3.69 9.53 -2.53
CA LEU A 45 3.96 8.39 -3.40
C LEU A 45 4.63 8.82 -4.71
N SER A 46 4.10 9.87 -5.34
CA SER A 46 4.61 10.37 -6.63
C SER A 46 6.01 10.95 -6.50
N VAL A 47 6.24 11.76 -5.47
CA VAL A 47 7.56 12.36 -5.19
C VAL A 47 8.58 11.29 -4.81
N ALA A 48 8.22 10.33 -3.96
CA ALA A 48 9.10 9.23 -3.57
C ALA A 48 9.54 8.40 -4.77
N VAL A 49 8.60 8.03 -5.65
CA VAL A 49 8.90 7.29 -6.89
C VAL A 49 9.78 8.13 -7.83
N ALA A 50 9.48 9.42 -8.02
CA ALA A 50 10.28 10.29 -8.87
C ALA A 50 11.74 10.42 -8.38
N ILE A 51 11.94 10.62 -7.07
CA ILE A 51 13.27 10.67 -6.46
C ILE A 51 13.99 9.34 -6.63
N ALA A 52 13.30 8.22 -6.37
CA ALA A 52 13.89 6.89 -6.49
C ALA A 52 14.32 6.56 -7.92
N VAL A 53 13.53 6.96 -8.92
CA VAL A 53 13.87 6.86 -10.34
C VAL A 53 15.10 7.72 -10.66
N ALA A 54 15.12 8.98 -10.22
CA ALA A 54 16.26 9.87 -10.44
C ALA A 54 17.56 9.32 -9.82
N LEU A 55 17.49 8.75 -8.62
CA LEU A 55 18.62 8.09 -7.95
C LEU A 55 19.08 6.82 -8.68
N ALA A 56 18.14 6.04 -9.24
CA ALA A 56 18.49 4.86 -10.03
C ALA A 56 19.27 5.25 -11.30
N TYR A 57 18.87 6.35 -11.95
CA TYR A 57 19.53 6.91 -13.13
C TYR A 57 20.89 7.55 -12.82
N SER A 58 21.04 8.23 -11.68
CA SER A 58 22.31 8.87 -11.28
C SER A 58 23.45 7.86 -11.10
N GLY A 59 23.12 6.60 -10.82
CA GLY A 59 24.09 5.52 -10.67
C GLY A 59 24.81 5.46 -9.32
N LEU A 60 24.51 6.39 -8.42
CA LEU A 60 25.01 6.40 -7.05
C LEU A 60 24.45 5.21 -6.26
N ALA A 61 25.29 4.54 -5.46
CA ALA A 61 24.87 3.42 -4.59
C ALA A 61 24.15 2.26 -5.32
N ARG A 62 24.52 2.00 -6.58
CA ARG A 62 24.11 0.79 -7.31
C ARG A 62 24.68 -0.44 -6.61
N TRP A 63 23.86 -1.47 -6.52
CA TRP A 63 24.31 -2.76 -6.03
C TRP A 63 25.18 -3.48 -7.06
N PRO A 64 25.96 -4.52 -6.65
CA PRO A 64 26.75 -5.31 -7.58
C PRO A 64 25.87 -5.97 -8.65
N GLN A 65 26.38 -6.08 -9.89
CA GLN A 65 25.62 -6.60 -11.04
C GLN A 65 24.99 -7.98 -10.82
N GLY A 66 25.66 -8.86 -10.07
CA GLY A 66 25.15 -10.20 -9.75
C GLY A 66 23.88 -10.20 -8.90
N TRP A 67 23.55 -9.10 -8.23
CA TRP A 67 22.40 -9.01 -7.34
C TRP A 67 21.11 -8.59 -8.07
N TYR A 68 21.21 -8.00 -9.26
CA TYR A 68 20.07 -7.43 -9.96
C TYR A 68 18.98 -8.46 -10.28
N ALA A 69 19.34 -9.60 -10.86
CA ALA A 69 18.35 -10.62 -11.22
C ALA A 69 17.66 -11.23 -9.99
N PRO A 70 18.37 -11.66 -8.93
CA PRO A 70 17.73 -12.12 -7.70
C PRO A 70 16.79 -11.07 -7.07
N LEU A 71 17.22 -9.81 -7.02
CA LEU A 71 16.42 -8.72 -6.44
C LEU A 71 15.20 -8.36 -7.28
N GLN A 72 15.29 -8.43 -8.61
CA GLN A 72 14.15 -8.26 -9.50
C GLN A 72 13.14 -9.40 -9.31
N TRP A 73 13.59 -10.64 -9.16
CA TRP A 73 12.70 -11.76 -8.84
C TRP A 73 12.03 -11.60 -7.48
N ALA A 74 12.78 -11.20 -6.45
CA ALA A 74 12.23 -10.87 -5.15
C ALA A 74 11.21 -9.71 -5.23
N GLY A 75 11.53 -8.68 -6.01
CA GLY A 75 10.64 -7.56 -6.27
C GLY A 75 9.35 -7.97 -6.97
N CYS A 76 9.44 -8.84 -7.99
CA CYS A 76 8.28 -9.43 -8.65
C CYS A 76 7.41 -10.21 -7.67
N ALA A 77 8.02 -11.07 -6.85
CA ALA A 77 7.31 -11.86 -5.84
C ALA A 77 6.57 -10.95 -4.85
N LEU A 78 7.19 -9.86 -4.40
CA LEU A 78 6.57 -8.88 -3.50
C LEU A 78 5.42 -8.11 -4.16
N ILE A 79 5.58 -7.69 -5.42
CA ILE A 79 4.51 -7.01 -6.18
C ILE A 79 3.31 -7.95 -6.36
N VAL A 80 3.55 -9.20 -6.78
CA VAL A 80 2.48 -10.17 -7.02
C VAL A 80 1.76 -10.54 -5.73
N SER A 81 2.49 -10.86 -4.67
CA SER A 81 1.88 -11.20 -3.37
C SER A 81 1.18 -10.00 -2.72
N GLY A 82 1.75 -8.80 -2.84
CA GLY A 82 1.14 -7.57 -2.38
C GLY A 82 -0.16 -7.24 -3.11
N LEU A 83 -0.16 -7.36 -4.45
CA LEU A 83 -1.35 -7.18 -5.26
C LEU A 83 -2.42 -8.23 -4.94
N ALA A 84 -2.05 -9.49 -4.78
CA ALA A 84 -2.98 -10.56 -4.40
C ALA A 84 -3.64 -10.30 -3.04
N LEU A 85 -2.86 -9.91 -2.02
CA LEU A 85 -3.37 -9.54 -0.71
C LEU A 85 -4.32 -8.33 -0.79
N ARG A 86 -3.96 -7.33 -1.59
CA ARG A 86 -4.75 -6.12 -1.78
C ARG A 86 -6.08 -6.42 -2.49
N VAL A 87 -6.06 -7.22 -3.55
CA VAL A 87 -7.27 -7.67 -4.25
C VAL A 87 -8.17 -8.47 -3.31
N TRP A 88 -7.59 -9.39 -2.52
CA TRP A 88 -8.34 -10.16 -1.53
C TRP A 88 -9.00 -9.27 -0.48
N ALA A 89 -8.28 -8.28 0.05
CA ALA A 89 -8.82 -7.30 0.99
C ALA A 89 -9.99 -6.50 0.40
N ILE A 90 -9.84 -6.01 -0.83
CA ILE A 90 -10.87 -5.24 -1.55
C ILE A 90 -12.11 -6.10 -1.82
N GLN A 91 -11.93 -7.36 -2.20
CA GLN A 91 -13.03 -8.30 -2.43
C GLN A 91 -13.81 -8.59 -1.14
N VAL A 92 -13.12 -8.71 0.00
CA VAL A 92 -13.76 -9.01 1.29
C VAL A 92 -14.51 -7.81 1.85
N LEU A 93 -13.99 -6.58 1.72
CA LEU A 93 -14.77 -5.39 2.06
C LEU A 93 -15.91 -5.13 1.07
N ALA A 94 -15.75 -5.57 -0.19
CA ALA A 94 -16.73 -5.44 -1.27
C ALA A 94 -17.29 -4.01 -1.39
N ARG A 95 -18.54 -3.79 -0.96
CA ARG A 95 -19.25 -2.50 -0.97
C ARG A 95 -18.75 -1.48 0.08
N TRP A 96 -18.11 -1.97 1.14
CA TRP A 96 -17.57 -1.13 2.22
C TRP A 96 -16.16 -0.59 1.89
N PHE A 97 -15.54 -1.04 0.80
CA PHE A 97 -14.24 -0.52 0.38
C PHE A 97 -14.38 0.82 -0.34
N THR A 98 -13.97 1.88 0.34
CA THR A 98 -13.68 3.19 -0.24
C THR A 98 -12.19 3.47 -0.18
N VAL A 99 -11.66 4.18 -1.17
CA VAL A 99 -10.29 4.68 -1.09
C VAL A 99 -10.23 5.79 -0.05
N ASP A 100 -11.29 6.58 0.11
CA ASP A 100 -11.42 7.59 1.15
C ASP A 100 -11.64 6.95 2.53
N VAL A 101 -11.05 7.54 3.57
CA VAL A 101 -11.35 7.19 4.96
C VAL A 101 -12.72 7.78 5.27
N THR A 102 -13.75 6.97 5.12
CA THR A 102 -15.13 7.41 5.32
C THR A 102 -15.94 6.28 5.92
N ILE A 103 -16.68 6.58 6.98
CA ILE A 103 -17.64 5.66 7.57
C ILE A 103 -18.96 5.88 6.83
N GLN A 104 -19.33 4.92 5.98
CA GLN A 104 -20.62 4.94 5.28
C GLN A 104 -21.78 4.76 6.27
N PRO A 105 -23.00 5.23 5.93
CA PRO A 105 -24.21 4.83 6.65
C PRO A 105 -24.28 3.29 6.69
N ASP A 106 -24.62 2.71 7.84
CA ASP A 106 -24.68 1.26 8.08
C ASP A 106 -23.35 0.49 7.96
N HIS A 107 -22.20 1.18 7.96
CA HIS A 107 -20.90 0.52 7.90
C HIS A 107 -20.77 -0.55 8.99
N GLN A 108 -20.37 -1.75 8.60
CA GLN A 108 -20.13 -2.85 9.54
C GLN A 108 -18.64 -3.13 9.64
N LEU A 109 -18.17 -3.41 10.85
CA LEU A 109 -16.79 -3.79 11.10
C LEU A 109 -16.53 -5.19 10.53
N VAL A 110 -15.89 -5.26 9.36
CA VAL A 110 -15.55 -6.51 8.70
C VAL A 110 -14.33 -7.15 9.36
N ARG A 111 -14.47 -8.40 9.81
CA ARG A 111 -13.41 -9.19 10.45
C ARG A 111 -13.09 -10.51 9.74
N SER A 112 -13.66 -10.73 8.56
CA SER A 112 -13.51 -11.96 7.78
C SER A 112 -12.33 -11.87 6.80
N GLY A 113 -11.96 -12.99 6.17
CA GLY A 113 -10.88 -13.02 5.18
C GLY A 113 -9.53 -12.57 5.76
N PRO A 114 -8.78 -11.67 5.09
CA PRO A 114 -7.48 -11.18 5.58
C PRO A 114 -7.62 -10.27 6.81
N TYR A 115 -8.81 -9.70 7.02
CA TYR A 115 -9.09 -8.82 8.15
C TYR A 115 -9.09 -9.54 9.49
N ARG A 116 -9.14 -10.89 9.50
CA ARG A 116 -9.00 -11.65 10.74
C ARG A 116 -7.60 -11.57 11.35
N TRP A 117 -6.58 -11.31 10.53
CA TRP A 117 -5.17 -11.26 10.96
C TRP A 117 -4.62 -9.84 10.96
N LEU A 118 -5.01 -9.03 9.97
CA LEU A 118 -4.51 -7.68 9.75
C LEU A 118 -5.67 -6.67 9.75
N ARG A 119 -5.53 -5.56 10.46
CA ARG A 119 -6.47 -4.44 10.37
C ARG A 119 -6.43 -3.75 9.00
N HIS A 120 -5.23 -3.70 8.41
CA HIS A 120 -4.99 -2.96 7.16
C HIS A 120 -4.30 -3.83 6.09
N PRO A 121 -4.93 -4.95 5.63
CA PRO A 121 -4.33 -5.84 4.64
C PRO A 121 -4.16 -5.16 3.27
N SER A 122 -5.07 -4.24 2.91
CA SER A 122 -4.97 -3.47 1.66
C SER A 122 -3.74 -2.54 1.63
N TYR A 123 -3.42 -1.88 2.75
CA TYR A 123 -2.21 -1.06 2.88
C TYR A 123 -0.96 -1.91 2.97
N THR A 124 -1.03 -3.06 3.63
CA THR A 124 0.07 -4.04 3.63
C THR A 124 0.41 -4.47 2.20
N GLY A 125 -0.60 -4.81 1.39
CA GLY A 125 -0.40 -5.18 -0.01
C GLY A 125 0.20 -4.06 -0.85
N ALA A 126 -0.21 -2.81 -0.61
CA ALA A 126 0.38 -1.65 -1.28
C ALA A 126 1.85 -1.45 -0.89
N LEU A 127 2.18 -1.51 0.41
CA LEU A 127 3.56 -1.40 0.90
C LEU A 127 4.46 -2.49 0.30
N MET A 128 4.00 -3.74 0.26
CA MET A 128 4.73 -4.84 -0.36
C MET A 128 5.05 -4.55 -1.83
N ALA A 129 4.10 -4.01 -2.59
CA ALA A 129 4.33 -3.65 -3.99
C ALA A 129 5.33 -2.49 -4.14
N PHE A 130 5.25 -1.46 -3.29
CA PHE A 130 6.24 -0.37 -3.26
C PHE A 130 7.64 -0.88 -2.89
N TYR A 131 7.76 -1.79 -1.92
CA TYR A 131 9.05 -2.36 -1.55
C TYR A 131 9.61 -3.24 -2.66
N GLY A 132 8.74 -3.99 -3.34
CA GLY A 132 9.13 -4.77 -4.51
C GLY A 132 9.65 -3.89 -5.65
N LEU A 133 8.98 -2.75 -5.91
CA LEU A 133 9.46 -1.71 -6.83
C LEU A 133 10.85 -1.21 -6.42
N ALA A 134 11.02 -0.85 -5.16
CA ALA A 134 12.27 -0.28 -4.65
C ALA A 134 13.44 -1.27 -4.73
N LEU A 135 13.22 -2.54 -4.40
CA LEU A 135 14.22 -3.60 -4.50
C LEU A 135 14.62 -3.87 -5.96
N GLY A 136 13.65 -3.91 -6.88
CA GLY A 136 13.91 -4.18 -8.29
C GLY A 136 14.66 -3.07 -9.02
N MET A 137 14.74 -1.87 -8.45
CA MET A 137 15.57 -0.76 -8.95
C MET A 137 17.08 -1.00 -8.78
N GLY A 138 17.49 -1.94 -7.93
CA GLY A 138 18.91 -2.31 -7.78
C GLY A 138 19.78 -1.21 -7.16
N ASN A 139 19.19 -0.30 -6.39
CA ASN A 139 19.84 0.89 -5.86
C ASN A 139 19.43 1.12 -4.39
N GLY A 140 20.42 1.15 -3.49
CA GLY A 140 20.16 1.28 -2.05
C GLY A 140 19.53 2.62 -1.65
N LEU A 141 19.86 3.71 -2.34
CA LEU A 141 19.26 5.03 -2.09
C LEU A 141 17.82 5.08 -2.60
N SER A 142 17.53 4.47 -3.75
CA SER A 142 16.16 4.31 -4.24
C SER A 142 15.29 3.50 -3.28
N VAL A 143 15.86 2.47 -2.64
CA VAL A 143 15.19 1.71 -1.57
C VAL A 143 14.81 2.63 -0.41
N ALA A 144 15.75 3.39 0.14
CA ALA A 144 15.47 4.31 1.24
C ALA A 144 14.45 5.40 0.84
N ALA A 145 14.58 5.95 -0.37
CA ALA A 145 13.70 6.99 -0.90
C ALA A 145 12.24 6.53 -1.10
N ILE A 146 12.00 5.23 -1.29
CA ILE A 146 10.64 4.68 -1.34
C ILE A 146 10.21 4.22 0.05
N VAL A 147 10.98 3.32 0.67
CA VAL A 147 10.54 2.62 1.90
C VAL A 147 10.21 3.60 3.00
N VAL A 148 11.06 4.59 3.28
CA VAL A 148 10.87 5.50 4.41
C VAL A 148 9.62 6.38 4.25
N PRO A 149 9.51 7.26 3.22
CA PRO A 149 8.38 8.18 3.13
C PRO A 149 7.05 7.45 2.87
N VAL A 150 7.06 6.39 2.09
CA VAL A 150 5.83 5.62 1.78
C VAL A 150 5.31 4.94 3.05
N THR A 151 6.18 4.32 3.85
CA THR A 151 5.78 3.71 5.13
C THR A 151 5.19 4.74 6.07
N LEU A 152 5.85 5.90 6.23
CA LEU A 152 5.39 6.96 7.11
C LEU A 152 4.02 7.52 6.66
N ALA A 153 3.82 7.70 5.36
CA ALA A 153 2.54 8.16 4.82
C ALA A 153 1.40 7.17 5.09
N PHE A 154 1.64 5.87 4.88
CA PHE A 154 0.65 4.84 5.20
C PHE A 154 0.39 4.74 6.72
N LEU A 155 1.42 4.84 7.56
CA LEU A 155 1.25 4.85 9.02
C LEU A 155 0.44 6.05 9.51
N HIS A 156 0.67 7.24 8.93
CA HIS A 156 -0.11 8.42 9.23
C HIS A 156 -1.58 8.21 8.86
N ARG A 157 -1.85 7.71 7.65
CA ARG A 157 -3.21 7.40 7.17
C ARG A 157 -3.91 6.36 8.04
N ILE A 158 -3.21 5.30 8.42
CA ILE A 158 -3.73 4.27 9.34
C ILE A 158 -4.18 4.91 10.65
N ARG A 159 -3.39 5.79 11.26
CA ARG A 159 -3.78 6.44 12.53
C ARG A 159 -5.08 7.24 12.40
N ILE A 160 -5.26 7.92 11.28
CA ILE A 160 -6.48 8.71 11.01
C ILE A 160 -7.68 7.78 10.84
N GLU A 161 -7.52 6.71 10.06
CA GLU A 161 -8.57 5.70 9.84
C GLU A 161 -8.96 4.98 11.12
N GLU A 162 -7.98 4.56 11.92
CA GLU A 162 -8.24 3.91 13.20
C GLU A 162 -8.93 4.85 14.21
N ALA A 163 -8.58 6.14 14.21
CA ALA A 163 -9.28 7.14 15.03
C ALA A 163 -10.74 7.33 14.57
N ALA A 164 -11.00 7.32 13.27
CA ALA A 164 -12.36 7.37 12.73
C ALA A 164 -13.16 6.11 13.10
N LEU A 165 -12.57 4.92 12.94
CA LEU A 165 -13.17 3.64 13.32
C LEU A 165 -13.44 3.54 14.82
N GLN A 166 -12.55 4.05 15.67
CA GLN A 166 -12.74 4.06 17.11
C GLN A 166 -13.90 4.99 17.52
N ARG A 167 -14.09 6.14 16.85
CA ARG A 167 -15.25 7.02 17.08
C ARG A 167 -16.56 6.38 16.62
N ALA A 168 -16.53 5.68 15.49
CA ALA A 168 -17.72 5.02 14.95
C ALA A 168 -18.10 3.74 15.70
N PHE A 169 -17.12 2.99 16.21
CA PHE A 169 -17.31 1.70 16.88
C PHE A 169 -16.56 1.64 18.22
N PRO A 170 -16.95 2.44 19.22
CA PRO A 170 -16.20 2.60 20.47
C PRO A 170 -16.04 1.30 21.27
N VAL A 171 -16.96 0.34 21.13
CA VAL A 171 -16.88 -0.96 21.81
C VAL A 171 -16.30 -2.05 20.89
N ALA A 172 -16.79 -2.14 19.65
CA ALA A 172 -16.41 -3.22 18.75
C ALA A 172 -15.01 -3.07 18.16
N TYR A 173 -14.53 -1.85 17.91
CA TYR A 173 -13.22 -1.65 17.30
C TYR A 173 -12.06 -1.95 18.26
N PRO A 174 -12.05 -1.51 19.54
CA PRO A 174 -11.00 -1.89 20.48
C PRO A 174 -10.91 -3.41 20.70
N ALA A 175 -12.06 -4.11 20.80
CA ALA A 175 -12.09 -5.56 20.92
C ALA A 175 -11.47 -6.27 19.71
N TYR A 176 -11.74 -5.76 18.51
CA TYR A 176 -11.11 -6.25 17.28
C TYR A 176 -9.61 -5.94 17.23
N ALA A 177 -9.23 -4.73 17.66
CA ALA A 177 -7.86 -4.28 17.66
C ALA A 177 -6.98 -5.10 18.62
N ALA A 178 -7.54 -5.60 19.73
CA ALA A 178 -6.83 -6.49 20.64
C ALA A 178 -6.48 -7.86 20.01
N GLN A 179 -7.17 -8.26 18.94
CA GLN A 179 -7.06 -9.60 18.33
C GLN A 179 -6.36 -9.58 16.96
N SER A 180 -5.96 -8.40 16.46
CA SER A 180 -5.43 -8.21 15.11
C SER A 180 -4.23 -7.27 15.09
N ARG A 181 -3.34 -7.46 14.11
CA ARG A 181 -2.13 -6.62 13.93
C ARG A 181 -2.40 -5.52 12.91
N ARG A 182 -1.63 -4.41 12.94
CA ARG A 182 -1.81 -3.32 11.95
C ARG A 182 -1.36 -3.71 10.54
N LEU A 183 -0.11 -4.15 10.39
CA LEU A 183 0.58 -4.35 9.11
C LEU A 183 1.50 -5.60 9.12
N LEU A 184 1.95 -6.07 7.94
CA LEU A 184 3.17 -6.89 7.82
C LEU A 184 4.42 -5.98 7.67
N PRO A 185 5.57 -6.27 8.29
CA PRO A 185 5.89 -7.41 9.14
C PRO A 185 5.53 -7.08 10.60
N LEU A 186 4.29 -7.35 10.98
CA LEU A 186 3.85 -7.41 12.37
C LEU A 186 4.13 -6.12 13.18
N VAL A 187 4.14 -4.95 12.53
CA VAL A 187 4.34 -3.68 13.23
C VAL A 187 3.02 -3.29 13.90
N TRP A 188 3.05 -3.26 15.23
CA TRP A 188 1.94 -3.19 16.21
C TRP A 188 1.12 -4.48 16.34
#